data_AF-A0A6G0LG43-F1
#
_entry.id   AF-A0A6G0LG43-F1
#
_cell.length_a   1.000
_cell.length_b   1.000
_cell.length_c   1.000
_cell.angle_alpha   90.00
_cell.angle_beta   90.00
_cell.angle_gamma   90.00
#
_symmetry.space_group_name_H-M   'P 1'
#
loop_
_entity.id
_entity.type
_entity.pdbx_description
1 polymer ?
#
loop_
_entity_poly.entity_id
_entity_poly.type
_entity_poly.pdbx_seq_one_letter_code
_entity_poly.pdbx_strand_id
1 'polypeptide(L)'
;MGRWLTIENKRELIDKSAAEPGMTHSELARWSKRAFRLRKAPARNTVSDILKNASTIKKPEYGEGKRRNPLKVKAPALEKNLEEWVGSVKARGLCLNRKAITRKAEQIREDVGGPALDVGLSVGWLTGFLKRHKLRYRPRHGEAGSADADVVREGRHAIHEITDCYDAHDTYNMDEAGLYYAAAPGRSICTATTKGVKKTRLG
;
A
#
# COMPACT_ATOMS: atom_id res chain seq x y z
N MET A 1 17.28 -15.62 -11.30
CA MET A 1 16.98 -15.37 -12.73
C MET A 1 15.50 -15.08 -12.91
N GLY A 2 15.15 -14.07 -13.73
CA GLY A 2 13.75 -13.76 -14.04
C GLY A 2 13.14 -14.81 -14.98
N ARG A 3 11.97 -15.37 -14.62
CA ARG A 3 11.29 -16.39 -15.43
C ARG A 3 10.41 -15.79 -16.54
N TRP A 4 10.01 -14.52 -16.42
CA TRP A 4 9.13 -13.83 -17.37
C TRP A 4 9.40 -12.32 -17.40
N LEU A 5 8.94 -11.65 -18.47
CA LEU A 5 8.92 -10.18 -18.56
C LEU A 5 7.83 -9.61 -17.63
N THR A 6 8.22 -8.64 -16.81
CA THR A 6 7.29 -7.85 -15.99
C THR A 6 6.71 -6.69 -16.80
N ILE A 7 5.69 -5.99 -16.27
CA ILE A 7 5.15 -4.78 -16.91
C ILE A 7 6.25 -3.72 -17.06
N GLU A 8 7.08 -3.55 -16.03
CA GLU A 8 8.25 -2.65 -16.04
C GLU A 8 9.22 -3.03 -17.17
N ASN A 9 9.64 -4.30 -17.26
CA ASN A 9 10.52 -4.76 -18.34
C ASN A 9 9.91 -4.55 -19.73
N LYS A 10 8.57 -4.67 -19.87
CA LYS A 10 7.88 -4.40 -21.14
C LYS A 10 7.93 -2.91 -21.49
N ARG A 11 7.78 -2.01 -20.52
CA ARG A 11 7.90 -0.55 -20.73
C ARG A 11 9.30 -0.17 -21.15
N GLU A 12 10.32 -0.68 -20.45
CA GLU A 12 11.72 -0.48 -20.82
C GLU A 12 12.05 -1.03 -22.21
N LEU A 13 11.47 -2.17 -22.58
CA LEU A 13 11.61 -2.72 -23.94
C LEU A 13 11.00 -1.80 -25.01
N ILE A 14 9.85 -1.19 -24.73
CA ILE A 14 9.22 -0.22 -25.62
C ILE A 14 10.09 1.03 -25.74
N ASP A 15 10.63 1.53 -24.62
CA ASP A 15 11.48 2.72 -24.61
C ASP A 15 12.80 2.46 -25.36
N LYS A 16 13.39 1.28 -25.20
CA LYS A 16 14.57 0.86 -25.97
C LYS A 16 14.29 0.80 -27.47
N SER A 17 13.13 0.27 -27.87
CA SER A 17 12.73 0.22 -29.29
C SER A 17 12.48 1.62 -29.88
N ALA A 18 12.02 2.57 -29.07
CA ALA A 18 11.83 3.96 -29.49
C ALA A 18 13.16 4.71 -29.61
N ALA A 19 14.12 4.43 -28.72
CA ALA A 19 15.45 5.03 -28.75
C ALA A 19 16.33 4.50 -29.90
N GLU A 20 16.14 3.24 -30.29
CA GLU A 20 16.91 2.59 -31.37
C GLU A 20 15.97 1.93 -32.41
N PRO A 21 15.35 2.71 -33.32
CA PRO A 21 14.38 2.19 -34.29
C PRO A 21 14.96 1.19 -35.29
N GLY A 22 16.28 1.18 -35.50
CA GLY A 22 16.97 0.23 -36.37
C GLY A 22 17.12 -1.18 -35.77
N MET A 23 16.85 -1.35 -34.46
CA MET A 23 17.00 -2.64 -33.80
C MET A 23 15.87 -3.59 -34.18
N THR A 24 16.23 -4.76 -34.71
CA THR A 24 15.23 -5.78 -35.08
C THR A 24 14.57 -6.38 -33.84
N HIS A 25 13.36 -6.93 -33.99
CA HIS A 25 12.66 -7.63 -32.90
C HIS A 25 13.48 -8.78 -32.29
N SER A 26 14.33 -9.45 -33.08
CA SER A 26 15.22 -10.53 -32.61
C SER A 26 16.38 -9.99 -31.76
N GLU A 27 16.88 -8.79 -32.09
CA GLU A 27 17.90 -8.10 -31.32
C GLU A 27 17.34 -7.54 -30.01
N LEU A 28 16.15 -6.94 -30.03
CA LEU A 28 15.42 -6.54 -28.83
C LEU A 28 15.15 -7.73 -27.90
N ALA A 29 14.82 -8.90 -28.44
CA ALA A 29 14.69 -10.12 -27.67
C ALA A 29 16.00 -10.55 -26.98
N ARG A 30 17.13 -10.53 -27.71
CA ARG A 30 18.45 -10.83 -27.14
C ARG A 30 18.87 -9.80 -26.09
N TRP A 31 18.62 -8.52 -26.35
CA TRP A 31 18.89 -7.43 -25.42
C TRP A 31 18.10 -7.62 -24.12
N SER A 32 16.78 -7.84 -24.20
CA SER A 32 15.93 -8.03 -23.02
C SER A 32 16.34 -9.23 -22.15
N LYS A 33 16.84 -10.32 -22.78
CA LYS A 33 17.41 -11.46 -22.03
C LYS A 33 18.59 -11.02 -21.17
N ARG A 34 19.52 -10.24 -21.74
CA ARG A 34 20.72 -9.76 -21.05
C ARG A 34 20.37 -8.71 -20.00
N ALA A 35 19.61 -7.68 -20.39
CA ALA A 35 19.22 -6.58 -19.52
C ALA A 35 18.47 -7.07 -18.27
N PHE A 36 17.47 -7.96 -18.45
CA PHE A 36 16.60 -8.41 -17.35
C PHE A 36 17.02 -9.76 -16.75
N ARG A 37 18.18 -10.31 -17.12
CA ARG A 37 18.69 -11.62 -16.66
C ARG A 37 17.64 -12.73 -16.76
N LEU A 38 16.97 -12.82 -17.91
CA LEU A 38 15.92 -13.80 -18.16
C LEU A 38 16.51 -15.18 -18.44
N ARG A 39 15.83 -16.24 -17.98
CA ARG A 39 16.22 -17.63 -18.28
C ARG A 39 16.25 -17.90 -19.79
N LYS A 40 15.28 -17.37 -20.54
CA LYS A 40 15.16 -17.51 -21.99
C LYS A 40 14.83 -16.16 -22.61
N ALA A 41 15.36 -15.90 -23.81
CA ALA A 41 14.96 -14.74 -24.58
C ALA A 41 13.46 -14.85 -24.96
N PRO A 42 12.70 -13.74 -24.94
CA PRO A 42 11.34 -13.74 -25.45
C PRO A 42 11.32 -14.08 -26.94
N ALA A 43 10.22 -14.67 -27.41
CA ALA A 43 10.06 -14.95 -28.83
C ALA A 43 9.89 -13.63 -29.62
N ARG A 44 10.29 -13.63 -30.90
CA ARG A 44 10.12 -12.48 -31.82
C ARG A 44 8.68 -11.96 -31.81
N ASN A 45 7.69 -12.87 -31.86
CA ASN A 45 6.28 -12.51 -31.85
C ASN A 45 5.87 -11.82 -30.54
N THR A 46 6.41 -12.27 -29.40
CA THR A 46 6.16 -11.62 -28.11
C THR A 46 6.65 -10.18 -28.09
N VAL A 47 7.82 -9.90 -28.66
CA VAL A 47 8.33 -8.52 -28.79
C VAL A 47 7.43 -7.70 -29.69
N SER A 48 7.04 -8.24 -30.86
CA SER A 48 6.09 -7.60 -31.79
C SER A 48 4.77 -7.25 -31.10
N ASP A 49 4.17 -8.20 -30.36
CA ASP A 49 2.90 -7.99 -29.66
C ASP A 49 3.01 -6.93 -28.55
N ILE A 50 4.15 -6.88 -27.84
CA ILE A 50 4.41 -5.85 -26.83
C ILE A 50 4.47 -4.46 -27.48
N LEU A 51 5.20 -4.33 -28.59
CA LEU A 51 5.35 -3.05 -29.30
C LEU A 51 4.02 -2.59 -29.92
N LYS A 52 3.23 -3.50 -30.49
CA LYS A 52 1.88 -3.18 -31.00
C LYS A 52 0.94 -2.67 -29.90
N ASN A 53 1.07 -3.20 -28.68
CA ASN A 53 0.28 -2.79 -27.52
C ASN A 53 0.96 -1.70 -26.67
N ALA A 54 1.98 -1.01 -27.20
CA ALA A 54 2.80 -0.07 -26.43
C ALA A 54 1.99 1.05 -25.78
N SER A 55 1.04 1.64 -26.50
CA SER A 55 0.15 2.69 -26.00
C SER A 55 -0.67 2.22 -24.79
N THR A 56 -1.15 0.98 -24.82
CA THR A 56 -1.90 0.37 -23.73
C THR A 56 -1.00 -0.01 -22.55
N ILE A 57 0.23 -0.47 -22.79
CA ILE A 57 1.17 -0.89 -21.73
C ILE A 57 1.75 0.30 -20.96
N LYS A 58 1.96 1.45 -21.64
CA LYS A 58 2.48 2.67 -21.01
C LYS A 58 1.46 3.36 -20.11
N LYS A 59 0.17 3.14 -20.32
CA LYS A 59 -0.90 3.68 -19.48
C LYS A 59 -0.75 3.23 -18.01
N PRO A 60 -0.99 4.13 -17.03
CA PRO A 60 -0.93 3.76 -15.61
C PRO A 60 -1.97 2.69 -15.25
N GLU A 61 -3.12 2.68 -15.91
CA GLU A 61 -4.21 1.71 -15.69
C GLU A 61 -3.83 0.27 -16.07
N TYR A 62 -2.80 0.08 -16.92
CA TYR A 62 -2.26 -1.24 -17.23
C TYR A 62 -1.66 -1.93 -15.99
N GLY A 63 -1.38 -1.16 -14.95
CA GLY A 63 -0.83 -1.60 -13.69
C GLY A 63 0.67 -1.34 -13.57
N GLU A 64 1.20 -1.62 -12.38
CA GLU A 64 2.58 -1.29 -12.02
C GLU A 64 3.36 -2.50 -11.50
N GLY A 65 4.69 -2.40 -11.62
CA GLY A 65 5.66 -3.23 -10.93
C GLY A 65 5.95 -4.61 -11.55
N LYS A 66 6.39 -5.53 -10.70
CA LYS A 66 6.99 -6.83 -11.08
C LYS A 66 6.00 -7.90 -11.59
N ARG A 67 4.79 -7.51 -12.00
CA ARG A 67 3.75 -8.45 -12.47
C ARG A 67 3.96 -8.77 -13.95
N ARG A 68 3.60 -9.99 -14.37
CA ARG A 68 3.69 -10.40 -15.78
C ARG A 68 2.57 -9.81 -16.65
N ASN A 69 1.36 -9.75 -16.10
CA ASN A 69 0.15 -9.36 -16.83
C ASN A 69 -0.54 -8.18 -16.12
N PRO A 70 -1.26 -7.34 -16.88
CA PRO A 70 -2.07 -6.27 -16.33
C PRO A 70 -3.15 -6.87 -15.42
N LEU A 71 -3.55 -6.07 -14.45
CA LEU A 71 -4.60 -6.46 -13.53
C LEU A 71 -5.97 -6.19 -14.17
N LYS A 72 -6.77 -7.24 -14.36
CA LYS A 72 -8.19 -7.07 -14.72
C LYS A 72 -9.02 -6.95 -13.43
N VAL A 73 -9.49 -5.74 -13.14
CA VAL A 73 -10.50 -5.52 -12.08
C VAL A 73 -11.87 -5.80 -12.69
N LYS A 74 -12.64 -6.72 -12.08
CA LYS A 74 -13.97 -7.11 -12.57
C LYS A 74 -14.97 -5.96 -12.56
N ALA A 75 -14.88 -5.06 -11.56
CA ALA A 75 -15.72 -3.87 -11.45
C ALA A 75 -14.87 -2.64 -11.14
N PRO A 76 -14.35 -1.96 -12.18
CA PRO A 76 -13.46 -0.80 -12.01
C PRO A 76 -14.12 0.36 -11.25
N ALA A 77 -15.40 0.63 -11.51
CA ALA A 77 -16.14 1.72 -10.86
C ALA A 77 -16.31 1.48 -9.34
N LEU A 78 -16.68 0.26 -8.94
CA LEU A 78 -16.74 -0.14 -7.53
C LEU A 78 -15.37 0.03 -6.84
N GLU A 79 -14.31 -0.44 -7.50
CA GLU A 79 -12.97 -0.38 -6.91
C GLU A 79 -12.46 1.06 -6.75
N LYS A 80 -12.71 1.92 -7.75
CA LYS A 80 -12.34 3.35 -7.70
C LYS A 80 -13.07 4.08 -6.57
N ASN A 81 -14.40 3.95 -6.49
CA ASN A 81 -15.18 4.63 -5.45
C ASN A 81 -14.79 4.16 -4.04
N LEU A 82 -14.45 2.87 -3.89
CA LEU A 82 -13.99 2.33 -2.61
C LEU A 82 -12.59 2.82 -2.24
N GLU A 83 -11.69 2.97 -3.20
CA GLU A 83 -10.37 3.58 -2.99
C GLU A 83 -10.48 5.03 -2.52
N GLU A 84 -11.32 5.84 -3.18
CA GLU A 84 -11.58 7.24 -2.81
C GLU A 84 -12.13 7.34 -1.38
N TRP A 85 -13.10 6.49 -1.03
CA TRP A 85 -13.62 6.43 0.33
C TRP A 85 -12.54 6.02 1.35
N VAL A 86 -11.72 5.02 1.05
CA VAL A 86 -10.59 4.65 1.92
C VAL A 86 -9.62 5.82 2.10
N GLY A 87 -9.36 6.60 1.04
CA GLY A 87 -8.57 7.83 1.10
C GLY A 87 -9.17 8.86 2.06
N SER A 88 -10.47 9.13 1.96
CA SER A 88 -11.23 10.01 2.84
C SER A 88 -11.13 9.60 4.32
N VAL A 89 -11.34 8.32 4.62
CA VAL A 89 -11.28 7.81 6.01
C VAL A 89 -9.87 7.94 6.58
N LYS A 90 -8.83 7.73 5.75
CA LYS A 90 -7.43 7.90 6.15
C LYS A 90 -7.09 9.36 6.42
N ALA A 91 -7.56 10.30 5.58
CA ALA A 91 -7.32 11.73 5.78
C ALA A 91 -7.90 12.21 7.12
N ARG A 92 -8.98 11.60 7.58
CA ARG A 92 -9.61 11.86 8.89
C ARG A 92 -8.94 11.13 10.07
N GLY A 93 -7.88 10.35 9.84
CA GLY A 93 -7.16 9.60 10.88
C GLY A 93 -7.92 8.42 11.50
N LEU A 94 -9.07 8.04 10.91
CA LEU A 94 -9.95 6.99 11.42
C LEU A 94 -9.37 5.60 11.15
N CYS A 95 -9.64 4.66 12.07
CA CYS A 95 -9.24 3.27 11.90
C CYS A 95 -10.11 2.58 10.85
N LEU A 96 -9.48 1.88 9.92
CA LEU A 96 -10.14 0.99 8.98
C LEU A 96 -10.03 -0.46 9.45
N ASN A 97 -11.15 -1.16 9.43
CA ASN A 97 -11.21 -2.60 9.64
C ASN A 97 -11.84 -3.30 8.43
N ARG A 98 -11.65 -4.62 8.32
CA ARG A 98 -12.14 -5.39 7.17
C ARG A 98 -13.66 -5.28 7.02
N LYS A 99 -14.42 -5.34 8.13
CA LYS A 99 -15.89 -5.27 8.11
C LYS A 99 -16.39 -3.92 7.58
N ALA A 100 -15.77 -2.82 7.97
CA ALA A 100 -16.11 -1.48 7.52
C ALA A 100 -15.89 -1.32 6.01
N ILE A 101 -14.77 -1.85 5.49
CA ILE A 101 -14.50 -1.85 4.05
C ILE A 101 -15.51 -2.72 3.31
N THR A 102 -15.83 -3.92 3.82
CA THR A 102 -16.86 -4.79 3.20
C THR A 102 -18.22 -4.10 3.16
N ARG A 103 -18.69 -3.54 4.28
CA ARG A 103 -19.97 -2.83 4.33
C ARG A 103 -20.02 -1.65 3.36
N LYS A 104 -18.93 -0.90 3.25
CA LYS A 104 -18.89 0.20 2.29
C LYS A 104 -18.87 -0.30 0.85
N ALA A 105 -18.16 -1.40 0.58
CA ALA A 105 -18.17 -2.03 -0.74
C ALA A 105 -19.56 -2.54 -1.14
N GLU A 106 -20.36 -3.03 -0.19
CA GLU A 106 -21.76 -3.43 -0.42
C GLU A 106 -22.61 -2.23 -0.84
N GLN A 107 -22.54 -1.11 -0.11
CA GLN A 107 -23.25 0.12 -0.45
C GLN A 107 -22.86 0.63 -1.85
N ILE A 108 -21.56 0.74 -2.12
CA ILE A 108 -21.08 1.21 -3.42
C ILE A 108 -21.48 0.25 -4.54
N ARG A 109 -21.54 -1.06 -4.26
CA ARG A 109 -22.01 -2.04 -5.24
C ARG A 109 -23.46 -1.79 -5.60
N GLU A 110 -24.31 -1.50 -4.62
CA GLU A 110 -25.71 -1.11 -4.84
C GLU A 110 -25.80 0.12 -5.73
N ASP A 111 -25.03 1.17 -5.42
CA ASP A 111 -25.04 2.44 -6.16
C ASP A 111 -24.55 2.30 -7.62
N VAL A 112 -23.57 1.44 -7.89
CA VAL A 112 -22.92 1.34 -9.21
C VAL A 112 -23.65 0.41 -10.17
N GLY A 113 -24.36 -0.59 -9.66
CA GLY A 113 -24.99 -1.60 -10.53
C GLY A 113 -25.75 -2.72 -9.81
N GLY A 114 -25.89 -2.64 -8.49
CA GLY A 114 -26.71 -3.56 -7.73
C GLY A 114 -26.31 -5.03 -7.83
N PRO A 115 -27.30 -5.94 -7.71
CA PRO A 115 -27.11 -7.38 -7.84
C PRO A 115 -26.62 -7.82 -9.22
N ALA A 116 -26.83 -7.01 -10.26
CA ALA A 116 -26.40 -7.30 -11.63
C ALA A 116 -24.87 -7.23 -11.81
N LEU A 117 -24.16 -6.61 -10.86
CA LEU A 117 -22.70 -6.62 -10.85
C LEU A 117 -22.18 -8.01 -10.45
N ASP A 118 -21.55 -8.74 -11.39
CA ASP A 118 -20.87 -10.04 -11.19
C ASP A 118 -19.57 -9.92 -10.38
N VAL A 119 -19.68 -9.35 -9.17
CA VAL A 119 -18.58 -9.25 -8.21
C VAL A 119 -19.07 -9.70 -6.84
N GLY A 120 -18.70 -10.93 -6.49
CA GLY A 120 -18.84 -11.41 -5.12
C GLY A 120 -17.84 -10.72 -4.19
N LEU A 121 -18.34 -10.00 -3.18
CA LEU A 121 -17.55 -9.30 -2.15
C LEU A 121 -16.97 -10.28 -1.11
N SER A 122 -16.38 -11.37 -1.59
CA SER A 122 -15.80 -12.42 -0.75
C SER A 122 -14.60 -11.94 0.04
N VAL A 123 -14.21 -12.70 1.07
CA VAL A 123 -12.96 -12.48 1.82
C VAL A 123 -11.74 -12.48 0.88
N GLY A 124 -11.77 -13.30 -0.18
CA GLY A 124 -10.74 -13.34 -1.22
C GLY A 124 -10.70 -12.06 -2.04
N TRP A 125 -11.85 -11.54 -2.45
CA TRP A 125 -11.94 -10.27 -3.16
C TRP A 125 -11.37 -9.12 -2.32
N LEU A 126 -11.79 -9.01 -1.05
CA LEU A 126 -11.30 -7.99 -0.14
C LEU A 126 -9.78 -8.10 0.07
N THR A 127 -9.27 -9.32 0.28
CA THR A 127 -7.82 -9.55 0.43
C THR A 127 -7.07 -9.13 -0.83
N GLY A 128 -7.65 -9.39 -2.00
CA GLY A 128 -7.17 -8.87 -3.28
C GLY A 128 -7.15 -7.35 -3.31
N PHE A 129 -8.25 -6.69 -2.97
CA PHE A 129 -8.38 -5.23 -2.93
C PHE A 129 -7.30 -4.62 -2.03
N LEU A 130 -7.17 -5.10 -0.78
CA LEU A 130 -6.17 -4.61 0.15
C LEU A 130 -4.74 -4.74 -0.42
N LYS A 131 -4.42 -5.88 -1.03
CA LYS A 131 -3.11 -6.12 -1.64
C LYS A 131 -2.84 -5.18 -2.82
N ARG A 132 -3.86 -4.88 -3.64
CA ARG A 132 -3.77 -3.96 -4.78
C ARG A 132 -3.46 -2.54 -4.33
N HIS A 133 -4.18 -2.08 -3.32
CA HIS A 133 -4.06 -0.73 -2.76
C HIS A 133 -2.93 -0.57 -1.73
N LYS A 134 -2.03 -1.57 -1.64
CA LYS A 134 -0.90 -1.63 -0.68
C LYS A 134 -1.36 -1.46 0.78
N LEU A 135 -2.62 -1.78 1.07
CA LEU A 135 -3.22 -1.73 2.39
C LEU A 135 -2.88 -3.01 3.16
N ARG A 136 -2.42 -2.85 4.39
CA ARG A 136 -2.14 -3.97 5.30
C ARG A 136 -2.68 -3.67 6.68
N TYR A 137 -3.07 -4.73 7.37
CA TYR A 137 -3.34 -4.64 8.79
C TYR A 137 -2.03 -4.40 9.52
N ARG A 138 -1.89 -3.25 10.16
CA ARG A 138 -0.65 -2.81 10.82
C ARG A 138 -0.94 -2.32 12.23
N PRO A 139 0.00 -2.51 13.18
CA PRO A 139 -0.03 -1.80 14.45
C PRO A 139 -0.02 -0.28 14.25
N ARG A 140 -0.79 0.41 15.07
CA ARG A 140 -0.74 1.86 15.24
C ARG A 140 0.16 2.09 16.46
N HIS A 141 1.38 2.59 16.25
CA HIS A 141 2.29 2.86 17.35
C HIS A 141 1.98 4.21 17.98
N GLY A 142 1.74 4.18 19.29
CA GLY A 142 2.03 5.20 20.30
C GLY A 142 1.49 6.63 20.11
N GLU A 143 1.18 7.28 21.22
CA GLU A 143 0.86 8.73 21.29
C GLU A 143 2.09 9.62 21.01
N ALA A 144 3.27 9.03 20.76
CA ALA A 144 4.52 9.70 20.41
C ALA A 144 4.46 10.53 19.11
N GLY A 145 3.35 10.47 18.38
CA GLY A 145 3.14 11.33 17.22
C GLY A 145 2.83 12.78 17.52
N SER A 146 2.36 13.07 18.74
CA SER A 146 1.81 14.37 19.14
C SER A 146 2.71 15.15 20.10
N ALA A 147 3.84 14.58 20.53
CA ALA A 147 4.79 15.24 21.40
C ALA A 147 5.90 15.87 20.55
N ASP A 148 6.21 17.13 20.82
CA ASP A 148 7.35 17.82 20.23
C ASP A 148 8.65 17.12 20.68
N ALA A 149 9.52 16.81 19.73
CA ALA A 149 10.77 16.10 19.99
C ALA A 149 11.69 16.90 20.92
N ASP A 150 11.67 18.22 20.82
CA ASP A 150 12.48 19.10 21.67
C ASP A 150 11.93 19.14 23.10
N VAL A 151 10.62 19.27 23.27
CA VAL A 151 9.97 19.19 24.60
C VAL A 151 10.21 17.83 25.26
N VAL A 152 10.18 16.74 24.50
CA VAL A 152 10.48 15.39 25.02
C VAL A 152 11.95 15.28 25.43
N ARG A 153 12.87 15.88 24.67
CA ARG A 153 14.30 15.87 24.99
C ARG A 153 14.59 16.66 26.25
N GLU A 154 14.05 17.87 26.37
CA GLU A 154 14.17 18.72 27.55
C GLU A 154 13.57 18.05 28.79
N GLY A 155 12.37 17.50 28.68
CA GLY A 155 11.73 16.78 29.78
C GLY A 155 12.53 15.55 30.25
N ARG A 156 13.20 14.83 29.34
CA ARG A 156 14.09 13.72 29.73
C ARG A 156 15.35 14.19 30.45
N HIS A 157 15.90 15.33 30.03
CA HIS A 157 17.10 15.90 30.67
C HIS A 157 16.78 16.34 32.09
N ALA A 158 15.66 17.06 32.27
CA ALA A 158 15.20 17.51 33.58
C ALA A 158 14.91 16.34 34.53
N ILE A 159 14.31 15.24 34.04
CA ILE A 159 14.09 14.05 34.87
C ILE A 159 15.41 13.37 35.23
N HIS A 160 16.36 13.24 34.29
CA HIS A 160 17.67 12.65 34.58
C HIS A 160 18.44 13.45 35.64
N GLU A 161 18.46 14.78 35.55
CA GLU A 161 19.11 15.63 36.56
C GLU A 161 18.57 15.37 37.97
N ILE A 162 17.27 15.10 38.10
CA ILE A 162 16.64 14.80 39.38
C ILE A 162 16.95 13.36 39.81
N THR A 163 16.83 12.38 38.90
CA THR A 163 17.02 10.97 39.24
C THR A 163 18.49 10.60 39.48
N ASP A 164 19.45 11.32 38.89
CA ASP A 164 20.89 11.10 39.10
C ASP A 164 21.32 11.39 40.54
N CYS A 165 20.51 12.11 41.32
CA CYS A 165 20.72 12.33 42.75
C CYS A 165 20.30 11.15 43.63
N TYR A 166 19.71 10.11 43.06
CA TYR A 166 19.18 8.95 43.78
C TYR A 166 19.70 7.65 43.17
N ASP A 167 19.92 6.62 43.99
CA ASP A 167 20.25 5.31 43.46
C ASP A 167 19.05 4.71 42.73
N ALA A 168 19.33 3.85 41.73
CA ALA A 168 18.28 3.23 40.92
C ALA A 168 17.26 2.42 41.75
N HIS A 169 17.67 1.89 42.91
CA HIS A 169 16.78 1.15 43.80
C HIS A 169 15.79 2.03 44.59
N ASP A 170 16.08 3.34 44.69
CA ASP A 170 15.24 4.35 45.35
C ASP A 170 14.41 5.16 44.35
N THR A 171 14.57 4.90 43.05
CA THR A 171 13.84 5.57 41.99
C THR A 171 12.63 4.74 41.57
N TYR A 172 11.44 5.14 42.03
CA TYR A 172 10.19 4.47 41.68
C TYR A 172 9.44 5.25 40.61
N ASN A 173 9.04 4.57 39.54
CA ASN A 173 8.11 5.13 38.55
C ASN A 173 6.67 4.81 38.97
N MET A 174 5.89 5.85 39.25
CA MET A 174 4.46 5.73 39.54
C MET A 174 3.68 6.34 38.37
N ASP A 175 3.11 5.50 37.51
CA ASP A 175 2.23 5.93 36.45
C ASP A 175 0.77 5.50 36.71
N GLU A 176 -0.16 6.40 36.43
CA GLU A 176 -1.58 6.12 36.59
C GLU A 176 -2.10 5.33 35.38
N ALA A 177 -2.53 4.09 35.63
CA ALA A 177 -3.20 3.25 34.64
C ALA A 177 -4.67 3.68 34.47
N GLY A 178 -4.91 4.76 33.72
CA GLY A 178 -6.26 5.20 33.37
C GLY A 178 -7.02 4.18 32.51
N LEU A 179 -8.31 3.97 32.79
CA LEU A 179 -9.21 3.10 32.02
C LEU A 179 -9.62 3.77 30.70
N TYR A 180 -9.05 3.33 29.58
CA TYR A 180 -9.31 3.92 28.26
C TYR A 180 -10.51 3.27 27.54
N TYR A 181 -11.74 3.64 27.89
CA TYR A 181 -12.95 3.12 27.24
C TYR A 181 -13.12 3.57 25.77
N ALA A 182 -12.59 4.75 25.40
CA ALA A 182 -12.65 5.31 24.05
C ALA A 182 -11.35 5.12 23.24
N ALA A 183 -10.49 4.16 23.62
CA ALA A 183 -9.25 3.93 22.90
C ALA A 183 -9.51 3.48 21.45
N ALA A 184 -9.00 4.26 20.49
CA ALA A 184 -8.95 3.81 19.10
C ALA A 184 -8.20 2.47 19.03
N PRO A 185 -8.67 1.51 18.20
CA PRO A 185 -8.03 0.21 18.08
C PRO A 185 -6.53 0.35 17.79
N GLY A 186 -5.69 -0.39 18.53
CA GLY A 186 -4.23 -0.38 18.38
C GLY A 186 -3.73 -0.93 17.04
N ARG A 187 -4.63 -1.34 16.14
CA ARG A 187 -4.31 -1.84 14.79
C ARG A 187 -5.34 -1.33 13.79
N SER A 188 -4.90 -0.98 12.59
CA SER A 188 -5.74 -0.48 11.51
C SER A 188 -5.23 -0.96 10.16
N ILE A 189 -6.10 -0.98 9.15
CA ILE A 189 -5.73 -1.21 7.77
C ILE A 189 -5.17 0.10 7.19
N CYS A 190 -3.86 0.15 6.95
CA CYS A 190 -3.16 1.34 6.49
C CYS A 190 -2.09 0.99 5.43
N THR A 191 -1.72 1.97 4.60
CA THR A 191 -0.60 1.84 3.63
C THR A 191 0.76 1.85 4.34
N ALA A 192 0.90 2.72 5.34
CA ALA A 192 2.08 2.85 6.21
C ALA A 192 1.68 2.76 7.68
N THR A 193 2.67 2.52 8.55
CA THR A 193 2.50 2.62 10.00
C THR A 193 2.09 4.06 10.34
N THR A 194 0.94 4.22 10.98
CA THR A 194 0.36 5.53 11.31
C THR A 194 0.51 5.77 12.81
N LYS A 195 0.85 7.02 13.16
CA LYS A 195 0.96 7.49 14.55
C LYS A 195 -0.40 7.39 15.25
N GLY A 196 -0.38 7.08 16.55
CA GLY A 196 -1.56 7.08 17.40
C GLY A 196 -2.25 8.44 17.44
N VAL A 197 -3.57 8.46 17.62
CA VAL A 197 -4.28 9.68 18.05
C VAL A 197 -4.34 9.64 19.58
N LYS A 198 -4.11 10.79 20.23
CA LYS A 198 -4.14 10.95 21.69
C LYS A 198 -5.45 10.39 22.24
N LYS A 199 -5.37 9.50 23.22
CA LYS A 199 -6.55 8.93 23.87
C LYS A 199 -7.12 9.97 24.83
N THR A 200 -8.42 10.24 24.74
CA THR A 200 -9.11 11.06 25.73
C THR A 200 -9.22 10.25 27.02
N ARG A 201 -8.60 10.75 28.10
CA ARG A 201 -8.80 10.24 29.46
C ARG A 201 -10.06 10.92 30.04
N LEU A 202 -10.89 10.17 30.76
CA LEU A 202 -11.78 10.80 31.73
C LEU A 202 -10.94 11.07 32.97
N GLY A 203 -11.00 12.31 33.47
CA GLY A 203 -10.59 12.65 34.83
C GLY A 203 -11.74 12.43 35.80
#